data_AF-A0A0J7L6P4-F1
#
_entry.id   AF-A0A0J7L6P4-F1
#
_cell.length_a   1.000
_cell.length_b   1.000
_cell.length_c   1.000
_cell.angle_alpha   90.00
_cell.angle_beta   90.00
_cell.angle_gamma   90.00
#
_symmetry.space_group_name_H-M   'P 1'
#
loop_
_entity.id
_entity.type
_entity.pdbx_description
1 polymer ?
#
loop_
_entity_poly.entity_id
_entity_poly.type
_entity_poly.pdbx_seq_one_letter_code
_entity_poly.pdbx_strand_id
1 'polypeptide(L)'
;MGSSTYSALLFLYILFIVRTNADVIEPNDVVVVILSQEEGYHAAHADYTRKRIYEQASALEKEPPKVVLSHELNIKASWTITPLLIYLSDTFPDTKWFFFCLENTVIQLAKLLNVLGKFNAAQDVWIGHALYDHEPTIIHHFAQNTKKFKYPHMATGFAMTFKLLKRQNVVVYGT
;
A
#
# COMPACT_ATOMS: atom_id res chain seq x y z
N MET A 1 -53.06 13.67 -30.53
CA MET A 1 -51.77 13.91 -31.20
C MET A 1 -51.00 14.90 -30.33
N GLY A 2 -50.08 14.52 -29.44
CA GLY A 2 -49.18 13.39 -29.47
C GLY A 2 -47.75 13.92 -29.54
N SER A 3 -47.13 14.10 -28.36
CA SER A 3 -45.69 14.21 -28.09
C SER A 3 -44.86 15.34 -28.73
N SER A 4 -44.57 16.38 -27.93
CA SER A 4 -43.31 17.14 -28.07
C SER A 4 -42.79 17.60 -26.70
N THR A 5 -42.73 16.68 -25.73
CA THR A 5 -42.11 16.92 -24.42
C THR A 5 -40.89 16.04 -24.15
N TYR A 6 -40.52 15.17 -25.10
CA TYR A 6 -39.38 14.26 -24.95
C TYR A 6 -38.02 14.85 -25.39
N SER A 7 -38.01 16.03 -26.05
CA SER A 7 -36.75 16.62 -26.52
C SER A 7 -35.96 17.37 -25.44
N ALA A 8 -36.57 17.69 -24.29
CA ALA A 8 -35.90 18.40 -23.19
C ALA A 8 -35.37 17.46 -22.09
N LEU A 9 -35.83 16.21 -22.04
CA LEU A 9 -35.38 15.23 -21.04
C LEU A 9 -34.13 14.44 -21.47
N LEU A 10 -33.75 14.50 -22.75
CA LEU A 10 -32.57 13.76 -23.23
C LEU A 10 -31.25 14.51 -23.03
N PHE A 11 -31.29 15.82 -22.78
CA PHE A 11 -30.08 16.63 -22.51
C PHE A 11 -29.65 16.64 -21.04
N LEU A 12 -30.42 15.96 -20.17
CA LEU A 12 -30.11 15.71 -18.77
C LEU A 12 -29.57 14.30 -18.51
N TYR A 13 -29.15 13.58 -19.56
CA TYR A 13 -28.00 12.70 -19.43
C TYR A 13 -26.76 13.60 -19.28
N ILE A 14 -26.71 14.30 -18.14
CA ILE A 14 -25.48 14.77 -17.54
C ILE A 14 -24.61 13.52 -17.54
N LEU A 15 -23.65 13.52 -18.46
CA LEU A 15 -22.33 12.95 -18.32
C LEU A 15 -22.04 12.66 -16.85
N PHE A 16 -22.49 11.50 -16.38
CA PHE A 16 -21.90 10.83 -15.25
C PHE A 16 -20.55 10.33 -15.80
N ILE A 17 -19.69 11.28 -16.17
CA ILE A 17 -18.26 11.09 -16.06
C ILE A 17 -18.11 10.86 -14.57
N VAL A 18 -18.14 9.58 -14.18
CA VAL A 18 -17.46 9.15 -12.99
C VAL A 18 -16.05 9.68 -13.18
N ARG A 19 -15.77 10.88 -12.66
CA ARG A 19 -14.41 11.32 -12.42
C ARG A 19 -13.91 10.31 -11.41
N THR A 20 -13.37 9.20 -11.89
CA THR A 20 -12.26 8.61 -11.18
C THR A 20 -11.25 9.75 -11.13
N ASN A 21 -11.17 10.45 -10.00
CA ASN A 21 -10.01 11.27 -9.71
C ASN A 21 -8.87 10.25 -9.64
N ALA A 22 -8.30 9.93 -10.80
CA ALA A 22 -7.08 9.16 -10.86
C ALA A 22 -6.04 10.12 -10.30
N ASP A 23 -5.59 9.87 -9.08
CA ASP A 23 -4.48 10.63 -8.53
C ASP A 23 -3.27 10.36 -9.43
N VAL A 24 -2.66 11.42 -9.94
CA VAL A 24 -1.33 11.28 -10.55
C VAL A 24 -0.38 11.03 -9.39
N ILE A 25 0.08 9.79 -9.27
CA ILE A 25 1.03 9.36 -8.23
C ILE A 25 2.43 9.46 -8.81
N GLU A 26 3.22 10.37 -8.25
CA GLU A 26 4.64 10.49 -8.54
C GLU A 26 5.44 9.52 -7.67
N PRO A 27 6.67 9.12 -8.03
CA PRO A 27 7.41 8.20 -7.20
C PRO A 27 7.67 8.73 -5.78
N ASN A 28 7.92 10.03 -5.62
CA ASN A 28 8.12 10.66 -4.31
C ASN A 28 6.84 10.73 -3.44
N ASP A 29 5.65 10.44 -3.99
CA ASP A 29 4.42 10.24 -3.21
C ASP A 29 4.39 8.88 -2.47
N VAL A 30 5.36 8.00 -2.76
CA VAL A 30 5.42 6.62 -2.27
C VAL A 30 6.67 6.41 -1.42
N VAL A 31 6.49 5.80 -0.26
CA VAL A 31 7.58 5.19 0.51
C VAL A 31 7.57 3.68 0.25
N VAL A 32 8.68 3.16 -0.26
CA VAL A 32 8.87 1.71 -0.44
C VAL A 32 9.57 1.15 0.79
N VAL A 33 8.92 0.23 1.48
CA VAL A 33 9.41 -0.43 2.69
C VAL A 33 9.82 -1.85 2.33
N ILE A 34 11.13 -2.08 2.30
CA ILE A 34 11.72 -3.39 2.02
C ILE A 34 11.99 -4.10 3.34
N LEU A 35 11.16 -5.08 3.63
CA LEU A 35 11.33 -5.99 4.75
C LEU A 35 12.50 -6.92 4.43
N SER A 36 13.52 -6.88 5.28
CA SER A 36 14.82 -7.52 5.10
C SER A 36 15.50 -7.69 6.46
N GLN A 37 16.55 -8.52 6.50
CA GLN A 37 17.34 -8.81 7.70
C GLN A 37 18.80 -8.39 7.53
N GLU A 38 19.53 -8.25 8.63
CA GLU A 38 20.91 -7.72 8.64
C GLU A 38 21.94 -8.67 8.01
N GLU A 39 21.61 -9.96 7.88
CA GLU A 39 22.51 -10.94 7.30
C GLU A 39 22.83 -10.61 5.85
N GLY A 40 24.10 -10.80 5.48
CA GLY A 40 24.66 -10.26 4.23
C GLY A 40 23.90 -10.64 2.95
N TYR A 41 23.27 -11.82 2.91
CA TYR A 41 22.44 -12.22 1.77
C TYR A 41 21.18 -11.35 1.63
N HIS A 42 20.44 -11.15 2.73
CA HIS A 42 19.19 -10.39 2.75
C HIS A 42 19.45 -8.90 2.55
N ALA A 43 20.46 -8.37 3.23
CA ALA A 43 20.90 -6.98 3.07
C ALA A 43 21.30 -6.68 1.62
N ALA A 44 22.10 -7.55 0.99
CA ALA A 44 22.52 -7.35 -0.40
C ALA A 44 21.34 -7.38 -1.40
N HIS A 45 20.35 -8.24 -1.19
CA HIS A 45 19.14 -8.25 -2.02
C HIS A 45 18.30 -6.99 -1.82
N ALA A 46 18.18 -6.50 -0.58
CA ALA A 46 17.45 -5.29 -0.27
C ALA A 46 18.11 -4.06 -0.93
N ASP A 47 19.44 -3.98 -0.89
CA ASP A 47 20.23 -2.96 -1.57
C ASP A 47 20.08 -3.00 -3.09
N TYR A 48 20.14 -4.20 -3.66
CA TYR A 48 19.93 -4.41 -5.08
C TYR A 48 18.53 -3.94 -5.51
N THR A 49 17.50 -4.30 -4.75
CA THR A 49 16.11 -3.87 -5.02
C THR A 49 15.96 -2.36 -4.88
N ARG A 50 16.55 -1.74 -3.85
CA ARG A 50 16.61 -0.27 -3.66
C ARG A 50 17.24 0.41 -4.88
N LYS A 51 18.41 -0.05 -5.33
CA LYS A 51 19.11 0.49 -6.50
C LYS A 51 18.25 0.41 -7.76
N ARG A 52 17.58 -0.72 -8.01
CA ARG A 52 16.68 -0.90 -9.15
C ARG A 52 15.47 0.03 -9.13
N ILE A 53 14.95 0.35 -7.95
CA ILE A 53 13.87 1.33 -7.82
C ILE A 53 14.37 2.72 -8.25
N TYR A 54 15.57 3.11 -7.79
CA TYR A 54 16.17 4.41 -8.15
C TYR A 54 16.52 4.50 -9.63
N GLU A 55 17.06 3.43 -10.22
CA GLU A 55 17.32 3.35 -11.67
C GLU A 55 16.02 3.52 -12.47
N GLN A 56 14.93 2.87 -12.05
CA GLN A 56 13.63 3.04 -12.70
C GLN A 56 13.06 4.46 -12.55
N ALA A 57 13.22 5.10 -11.38
CA ALA A 57 12.79 6.48 -11.19
C ALA A 57 13.59 7.46 -12.07
N SER A 58 14.92 7.26 -12.16
CA SER A 58 15.78 8.03 -13.05
C SER A 58 15.38 7.86 -14.53
N ALA A 59 15.04 6.64 -14.95
CA ALA A 59 14.57 6.37 -16.32
C ALA A 59 13.20 6.99 -16.62
N LEU A 60 12.40 7.30 -15.60
CA LEU A 60 11.15 8.04 -15.71
C LEU A 60 11.36 9.57 -15.66
N GLU A 61 12.59 10.05 -15.46
CA GLU A 61 12.92 11.46 -15.25
C GLU A 61 12.17 12.07 -14.06
N LYS A 62 12.01 11.29 -12.98
CA LYS A 62 11.31 11.70 -11.75
C LYS A 62 12.20 11.58 -10.53
N GLU A 63 11.87 12.36 -9.50
CA GLU A 63 12.45 12.15 -8.18
C GLU A 63 12.10 10.75 -7.65
N PRO A 64 13.07 10.01 -7.07
CA PRO A 64 12.82 8.66 -6.61
C PRO A 64 11.92 8.61 -5.37
N PRO A 65 11.23 7.47 -5.15
CA PRO A 65 10.56 7.22 -3.87
C PRO A 65 11.60 7.17 -2.76
N LYS A 66 11.18 7.46 -1.53
CA LYS A 66 11.99 7.09 -0.35
C LYS A 66 11.96 5.57 -0.20
N VAL A 67 13.11 4.95 0.03
CA VAL A 67 13.22 3.51 0.29
C VAL A 67 13.72 3.29 1.70
N VAL A 68 12.97 2.51 2.48
CA VAL A 68 13.27 2.14 3.86
C VAL A 68 13.63 0.65 3.88
N LEU A 69 14.79 0.30 4.41
CA LEU A 69 15.17 -1.09 4.63
C LEU A 69 14.95 -1.43 6.10
N SER A 70 14.13 -2.43 6.41
CA SER A 70 13.77 -2.70 7.81
C SER A 70 14.97 -3.09 8.68
N HIS A 71 16.00 -3.72 8.10
CA HIS A 71 17.21 -4.10 8.84
C HIS A 71 18.12 -2.91 9.19
N GLU A 72 17.94 -1.75 8.54
CA GLU A 72 18.67 -0.53 8.91
C GLU A 72 17.99 0.21 10.08
N LEU A 73 16.79 -0.23 10.50
CA LEU A 73 15.98 0.43 11.52
C LEU A 73 16.27 -0.13 12.92
N ASN A 74 16.68 0.74 13.84
CA ASN A 74 16.85 0.39 15.25
C ASN A 74 15.52 0.54 16.03
N ILE A 75 14.53 -0.30 15.73
CA ILE A 75 13.20 -0.27 16.38
C ILE A 75 13.12 -1.36 17.46
N LYS A 76 12.98 -0.92 18.73
CA LYS A 76 12.77 -1.82 19.89
C LYS A 76 11.35 -2.41 19.86
N ALA A 77 11.19 -3.64 20.36
CA ALA A 77 9.96 -4.48 20.30
C ALA A 77 9.70 -5.17 18.94
N SER A 78 10.74 -5.84 18.43
CA SER A 78 10.87 -6.47 17.11
C SER A 78 9.94 -7.66 16.80
N TRP A 79 9.04 -8.07 17.69
CA TRP A 79 8.14 -9.21 17.45
C TRP A 79 6.81 -8.83 16.77
N THR A 80 6.59 -7.57 16.36
CA THR A 80 5.37 -7.17 15.66
C THR A 80 5.61 -6.13 14.56
N ILE A 81 4.67 -6.06 13.61
CA ILE A 81 4.64 -5.03 12.55
C ILE A 81 4.30 -3.63 13.10
N THR A 82 3.69 -3.53 14.29
CA THR A 82 3.15 -2.28 14.84
C THR A 82 4.20 -1.20 15.10
N PRO A 83 5.36 -1.47 15.74
CA PRO A 83 6.41 -0.47 15.92
C PRO A 83 6.94 0.09 14.59
N LEU A 84 6.99 -0.73 13.55
CA LEU A 84 7.36 -0.29 12.20
C LEU A 84 6.30 0.69 11.65
N LEU A 85 5.01 0.41 11.80
CA LEU A 85 3.96 1.32 11.33
C LEU A 85 3.97 2.67 12.07
N ILE A 86 4.27 2.68 13.38
CA ILE A 86 4.42 3.93 14.15
C ILE A 86 5.61 4.73 13.61
N TYR A 87 6.77 4.10 13.47
CA TYR A 87 7.96 4.75 12.91
C TYR A 87 7.68 5.36 11.53
N LEU A 88 7.01 4.61 10.65
CA LEU A 88 6.70 5.06 9.30
C LEU A 88 5.75 6.25 9.27
N SER A 89 4.70 6.27 10.12
CA SER A 89 3.77 7.41 10.16
C SER A 89 4.44 8.69 10.65
N ASP A 90 5.34 8.57 11.61
CA ASP A 90 5.99 9.71 12.25
C ASP A 90 7.11 10.27 11.37
N THR A 91 7.82 9.40 10.65
CA THR A 91 8.95 9.77 9.79
C THR A 91 8.49 10.33 8.44
N PHE A 92 7.34 9.86 7.92
CA PHE A 92 6.86 10.21 6.58
C PHE A 92 5.41 10.74 6.60
N PRO A 93 5.12 11.85 7.31
CA PRO A 93 3.76 12.36 7.49
C PRO A 93 3.08 12.85 6.20
N ASP A 94 3.87 13.26 5.20
CA ASP A 94 3.38 13.84 3.94
C ASP A 94 3.27 12.81 2.80
N THR A 95 3.61 11.55 3.06
CA THR A 95 3.54 10.48 2.07
C THR A 95 2.09 10.09 1.79
N LYS A 96 1.76 9.78 0.53
CA LYS A 96 0.42 9.28 0.16
C LYS A 96 0.30 7.78 0.37
N TRP A 97 1.32 7.03 -0.05
CA TRP A 97 1.32 5.58 -0.08
C TRP A 97 2.57 4.96 0.54
N PHE A 98 2.37 3.85 1.25
CA PHE A 98 3.44 2.93 1.62
C PHE A 98 3.28 1.66 0.81
N PHE A 99 4.36 1.21 0.18
CA PHE A 99 4.43 -0.09 -0.48
C PHE A 99 5.40 -0.99 0.28
N PHE A 100 4.89 -2.08 0.84
CA PHE A 100 5.66 -3.06 1.60
C PHE A 100 5.99 -4.25 0.72
N CYS A 101 7.23 -4.72 0.76
CA CYS A 101 7.66 -5.93 0.05
C CYS A 101 8.82 -6.62 0.75
N LEU A 102 9.17 -7.83 0.31
CA LEU A 102 10.40 -8.51 0.74
C LEU A 102 11.59 -8.05 -0.11
N GLU A 103 12.81 -8.34 0.34
CA GLU A 103 14.06 -7.97 -0.32
C GLU A 103 14.21 -8.51 -1.75
N ASN A 104 13.53 -9.61 -2.07
CA ASN A 104 13.58 -10.28 -3.36
C ASN A 104 12.35 -10.01 -4.26
N THR A 105 11.42 -9.14 -3.84
CA THR A 105 10.25 -8.79 -4.65
C THR A 105 10.67 -7.92 -5.84
N VAL A 106 10.31 -8.36 -7.06
CA VAL A 106 10.57 -7.59 -8.29
C VAL A 106 9.50 -6.53 -8.51
N ILE A 107 9.90 -5.26 -8.50
CA ILE A 107 8.99 -4.11 -8.65
C ILE A 107 9.17 -3.48 -10.02
N GLN A 108 8.04 -3.25 -10.72
CA GLN A 108 7.96 -2.40 -11.91
C GLN A 108 7.35 -1.06 -11.50
N LEU A 109 8.20 -0.05 -11.25
CA LEU A 109 7.81 1.20 -10.60
C LEU A 109 6.68 1.92 -11.36
N ALA A 110 6.80 2.08 -12.68
CA ALA A 110 5.78 2.75 -13.50
C ALA A 110 4.40 2.06 -13.40
N LYS A 111 4.38 0.71 -13.34
CA LYS A 111 3.12 -0.05 -13.20
C LYS A 111 2.55 0.08 -11.79
N LEU A 112 3.40 0.07 -10.76
CA LEU A 112 2.99 0.31 -9.40
C LEU A 112 2.29 1.67 -9.27
N LEU A 113 2.93 2.75 -9.74
CA LEU A 113 2.37 4.11 -9.70
C LEU A 113 1.03 4.20 -10.44
N ASN A 114 0.93 3.59 -11.63
CA ASN A 114 -0.34 3.53 -12.38
C ASN A 114 -1.45 2.82 -11.58
N VAL A 115 -1.14 1.71 -10.91
CA VAL A 115 -2.12 1.01 -10.07
C VAL A 115 -2.54 1.86 -8.89
N LEU A 116 -1.59 2.46 -8.17
CA LEU A 116 -1.89 3.31 -7.01
C LEU A 116 -2.76 4.52 -7.39
N GLY A 117 -2.46 5.14 -8.53
CA GLY A 117 -3.22 6.29 -9.04
C GLY A 117 -4.67 6.01 -9.39
N LYS A 118 -5.11 4.74 -9.41
CA LYS A 118 -6.53 4.39 -9.59
C LYS A 118 -7.34 4.53 -8.30
N PHE A 119 -6.69 4.77 -7.17
CA PHE A 119 -7.33 4.85 -5.85
C PHE A 119 -7.11 6.23 -5.23
N ASN A 120 -8.08 6.69 -4.46
CA ASN A 120 -8.00 7.94 -3.73
C ASN A 120 -7.10 7.79 -2.49
N ALA A 121 -5.98 8.48 -2.46
CA ALA A 121 -5.02 8.39 -1.35
C ALA A 121 -5.56 8.92 -0.01
N ALA A 122 -6.63 9.73 -0.01
CA ALA A 122 -7.28 10.26 1.18
C ALA A 122 -8.31 9.30 1.82
N GLN A 123 -8.48 8.10 1.27
CA GLN A 123 -9.32 7.04 1.80
C GLN A 123 -8.51 5.96 2.50
N ASP A 124 -9.17 5.13 3.31
CA ASP A 124 -8.53 4.01 3.99
C ASP A 124 -8.38 2.82 3.03
N VAL A 125 -7.35 2.86 2.19
CA VAL A 125 -7.14 1.86 1.14
C VAL A 125 -5.95 0.96 1.44
N TRP A 126 -6.16 -0.34 1.22
CA TRP A 126 -5.14 -1.40 1.17
C TRP A 126 -5.25 -2.15 -0.17
N ILE A 127 -4.12 -2.45 -0.81
CA ILE A 127 -4.06 -3.10 -2.12
C ILE A 127 -3.00 -4.19 -2.08
N GLY A 128 -3.35 -5.41 -2.48
CA GLY A 128 -2.41 -6.51 -2.57
C GLY A 128 -3.10 -7.84 -2.84
N HIS A 129 -2.31 -8.91 -2.91
CA HIS A 129 -2.86 -10.25 -2.97
C HIS A 129 -3.28 -10.70 -1.57
N ALA A 130 -4.59 -10.86 -1.35
CA ALA A 130 -5.13 -11.27 -0.07
C ALA A 130 -5.17 -12.80 0.04
N LEU A 131 -4.52 -13.32 1.08
CA LEU A 131 -4.64 -14.70 1.53
C LEU A 131 -5.74 -14.80 2.58
N TYR A 132 -6.25 -16.01 2.77
CA TYR A 132 -7.14 -16.37 3.85
C TYR A 132 -6.96 -17.85 4.15
N ASP A 133 -7.17 -18.24 5.40
CA ASP A 133 -7.12 -19.64 5.76
C ASP A 133 -8.43 -20.33 5.37
N HIS A 134 -8.34 -21.58 4.91
CA HIS A 134 -9.53 -22.41 4.71
C HIS A 134 -10.21 -22.71 6.06
N GLU A 135 -9.39 -23.05 7.05
CA GLU A 135 -9.75 -23.32 8.45
C GLU A 135 -8.73 -22.63 9.38
N PRO A 136 -9.11 -22.20 10.60
CA PRO A 136 -8.20 -21.44 11.44
C PRO A 136 -6.93 -22.24 11.78
N THR A 137 -5.76 -21.73 11.41
CA THR A 137 -4.49 -22.44 11.69
C THR A 137 -4.14 -22.37 13.19
N ILE A 138 -4.48 -21.28 13.87
CA ILE A 138 -4.35 -21.13 15.34
C ILE A 138 -5.71 -21.44 15.98
N ILE A 139 -6.07 -22.72 15.93
CA ILE A 139 -7.37 -23.24 16.35
C ILE A 139 -7.80 -22.77 17.74
N HIS A 140 -6.91 -22.62 18.72
CA HIS A 140 -7.32 -22.23 20.09
C HIS A 140 -7.80 -20.77 20.21
N HIS A 141 -7.28 -19.86 19.38
CA HIS A 141 -7.70 -18.46 19.40
C HIS A 141 -8.88 -18.17 18.45
N PHE A 142 -9.09 -19.04 17.46
CA PHE A 142 -10.03 -18.77 16.38
C PHE A 142 -11.06 -19.88 16.14
N ALA A 143 -11.12 -20.93 16.97
CA ALA A 143 -12.06 -22.06 16.80
C ALA A 143 -13.53 -21.63 16.76
N GLN A 144 -13.90 -20.56 17.46
CA GLN A 144 -15.27 -20.03 17.46
C GLN A 144 -15.47 -18.86 16.47
N ASN A 145 -14.44 -18.47 15.72
CA ASN A 145 -14.53 -17.37 14.77
C ASN A 145 -15.11 -17.86 13.43
N THR A 146 -16.33 -17.43 13.11
CA THR A 146 -16.98 -17.71 11.81
C THR A 146 -16.46 -16.81 10.69
N LYS A 147 -15.65 -15.80 11.03
CA LYS A 147 -15.14 -14.81 10.10
C LYS A 147 -13.83 -15.29 9.46
N LYS A 148 -13.79 -15.31 8.12
CA LYS A 148 -12.54 -15.51 7.37
C LYS A 148 -11.72 -14.21 7.38
N PHE A 149 -10.54 -14.25 7.99
CA PHE A 149 -9.62 -13.14 8.03
C PHE A 149 -8.78 -13.11 6.75
N LYS A 150 -8.63 -11.92 6.18
CA LYS A 150 -7.73 -11.69 5.05
C LYS A 150 -6.42 -11.11 5.55
N TYR A 151 -5.31 -11.59 5.01
CA TYR A 151 -3.97 -11.09 5.33
C TYR A 151 -3.12 -10.96 4.06
N PRO A 152 -2.12 -10.07 4.05
CA PRO A 152 -1.27 -9.84 2.88
C PRO A 152 -0.44 -11.09 2.52
N HIS A 153 -0.37 -11.41 1.24
CA HIS A 153 0.73 -12.23 0.72
C HIS A 153 2.00 -11.36 0.63
N MET A 154 2.87 -11.47 1.63
CA MET A 154 4.04 -10.58 1.78
C MET A 154 4.98 -10.61 0.58
N ALA A 155 5.22 -11.78 -0.02
CA ALA A 155 6.20 -11.94 -1.09
C ALA A 155 5.80 -11.23 -2.41
N THR A 156 4.51 -10.95 -2.62
CA THR A 156 4.04 -10.14 -3.76
C THR A 156 4.03 -8.64 -3.48
N GLY A 157 4.31 -8.27 -2.23
CA GLY A 157 4.12 -6.93 -1.71
C GLY A 157 2.64 -6.51 -1.61
N PHE A 158 2.43 -5.40 -0.91
CA PHE A 158 1.13 -4.75 -0.78
C PHE A 158 1.32 -3.25 -0.56
N ALA A 159 0.32 -2.45 -0.94
CA ALA A 159 0.28 -1.02 -0.69
C ALA A 159 -0.80 -0.67 0.33
N MET A 160 -0.56 0.40 1.10
CA MET A 160 -1.58 1.03 1.91
C MET A 160 -1.41 2.55 1.92
N THR A 161 -2.53 3.24 2.02
CA THR A 161 -2.54 4.70 2.19
C THR A 161 -1.98 5.11 3.55
N PHE A 162 -1.37 6.30 3.62
CA PHE A 162 -0.93 6.89 4.89
C PHE A 162 -2.07 6.96 5.91
N LYS A 163 -3.27 7.34 5.46
CA LYS A 163 -4.45 7.42 6.33
C LYS A 163 -4.77 6.08 7.00
N LEU A 164 -4.77 4.99 6.22
CA LEU A 164 -4.98 3.65 6.77
C LEU A 164 -3.86 3.28 7.73
N LEU A 165 -2.59 3.54 7.37
CA LEU A 165 -1.43 3.22 8.18
C LEU A 165 -1.49 3.93 9.54
N LYS A 166 -1.73 5.24 9.54
CA LYS A 166 -1.88 6.05 10.75
C LYS A 166 -3.04 5.58 11.64
N ARG A 167 -4.14 5.10 11.04
CA ARG A 167 -5.27 4.54 11.80
C ARG A 167 -4.90 3.25 12.55
N GLN A 168 -4.03 2.40 11.97
CA GLN A 168 -3.55 1.18 12.65
C GLN A 168 -2.62 1.49 13.83
N ASN A 169 -2.04 2.69 13.88
CA ASN A 169 -1.20 3.14 14.99
C ASN A 169 -2.00 3.57 16.23
N VAL A 170 -3.33 3.62 16.15
CA VAL A 170 -4.18 3.82 17.33
C VAL A 170 -4.14 2.52 18.14
N VAL A 171 -3.25 2.49 19.13
CA VAL A 171 -3.22 1.48 20.18
C VAL A 171 -4.62 1.39 20.78
N VAL A 172 -5.27 0.24 20.62
CA VAL A 172 -6.45 -0.11 21.42
C VAL A 172 -5.93 -0.25 22.84
N TYR A 173 -6.07 0.80 23.65
CA TYR A 173 -6.03 0.64 25.09
C TYR A 173 -7.19 -0.29 25.43
N GLY A 174 -6.87 -1.55 25.73
CA GLY A 174 -7.84 -2.50 26.23
C GLY A 174 -8.48 -1.91 27.48
N THR A 175 -9.80 -1.68 27.40
CA THR A 175 -10.67 -1.56 28.57
C THR A 175 -10.84 -2.93 29.21
#